data_AF-A0A0M9UCF7-F1
#
_entry.id   AF-A0A0M9UCF7-F1
#
_cell.length_a   1.000
_cell.length_b   1.000
_cell.length_c   1.000
_cell.angle_alpha   90.00
_cell.angle_beta   90.00
_cell.angle_gamma   90.00
#
_symmetry.space_group_name_H-M   'P 1'
#
loop_
_entity.id
_entity.type
_entity.pdbx_description
1 polymer ?
#
loop_
_entity_poly.entity_id
_entity_poly.type
_entity_poly.pdbx_seq_one_letter_code
_entity_poly.pdbx_strand_id
1 'polypeptide(L)' 'MSDHLPLVPSSAWVADEYITDDHQLSIPPHVPPGTYRLVVGVYDAETGQRLRLPDGSDMLVIAHVRLETP' A
#
# COMPACT_ATOMS: atom_id res chain seq x y z
N MET A 1 -10.53 -12.62 -19.65
CA MET A 1 -9.87 -13.47 -18.65
C MET A 1 -8.60 -12.74 -18.28
N SER A 2 -8.64 -11.92 -17.22
CA SER A 2 -7.47 -11.15 -16.81
C SER A 2 -6.42 -12.11 -16.26
N ASP A 3 -5.22 -12.04 -16.80
CA ASP A 3 -4.07 -12.90 -16.52
C ASP A 3 -3.37 -12.49 -15.21
N HIS A 4 -4.13 -12.35 -14.11
CA HIS A 4 -3.53 -12.22 -12.79
C HIS A 4 -3.34 -13.62 -12.22
N LEU A 5 -2.09 -14.03 -12.05
CA LEU A 5 -1.75 -15.20 -11.25
C LEU A 5 -2.39 -15.04 -9.85
N PRO A 6 -2.80 -16.14 -9.19
CA PRO A 6 -3.26 -16.05 -7.81
C PRO A 6 -2.16 -15.42 -6.95
N LEU A 7 -2.52 -14.42 -6.14
CA LEU A 7 -1.59 -13.71 -5.27
C LEU A 7 -0.90 -14.72 -4.33
N VAL A 8 0.43 -14.77 -4.40
CA VAL A 8 1.26 -15.55 -3.48
C VAL A 8 1.85 -14.63 -2.39
N PRO A 9 2.08 -15.13 -1.17
CA PRO A 9 2.74 -14.35 -0.12
C PRO A 9 4.07 -13.77 -0.61
N SER A 10 4.40 -12.54 -0.18
CA SER A 10 5.65 -11.87 -0.58
C SER A 10 6.92 -12.62 -0.22
N SER A 11 6.85 -13.58 0.71
CA SER A 11 7.96 -14.49 1.05
C SER A 11 8.25 -15.55 -0.01
N ALA A 12 7.34 -15.78 -0.96
CA ALA A 12 7.50 -16.75 -2.04
C ALA A 12 7.93 -16.12 -3.38
N TRP A 13 8.06 -14.79 -3.44
CA TRP A 13 8.43 -14.08 -4.66
C TRP A 13 9.87 -14.38 -5.05
N VAL A 14 10.14 -14.47 -6.36
CA VAL A 14 11.52 -14.56 -6.86
C VAL A 14 12.07 -13.15 -7.15
N ALA A 15 13.39 -13.02 -7.09
CA ALA A 15 14.03 -11.75 -7.41
C ALA A 15 13.66 -11.29 -8.84
N ASP A 16 13.43 -9.99 -9.00
CA ASP A 16 12.98 -9.34 -10.25
C ASP A 16 11.60 -9.78 -10.75
N GLU A 17 10.82 -10.52 -9.94
CA GLU A 17 9.41 -10.80 -10.22
C GLU A 17 8.54 -9.58 -9.91
N TYR A 18 7.57 -9.33 -10.78
CA TYR A 18 6.56 -8.29 -10.61
C TYR A 18 5.19 -8.96 -10.52
N ILE A 19 4.52 -8.78 -9.37
CA ILE A 19 3.15 -9.20 -9.15
C ILE A 19 2.28 -7.95 -8.99
N THR A 20 1.18 -7.90 -9.75
CA THR A 20 0.20 -6.81 -9.67
C THR A 20 -0.96 -7.23 -8.79
N ASP A 21 -1.23 -6.45 -7.74
CA ASP A 21 -2.41 -6.59 -6.87
C ASP A 21 -3.19 -5.27 -6.86
N ASP A 22 -4.50 -5.36 -7.09
CA ASP A 22 -5.40 -4.21 -7.15
C ASP A 22 -6.08 -4.00 -5.79
N HIS A 23 -5.73 -2.90 -5.12
CA HIS A 23 -6.35 -2.49 -3.85
C HIS A 23 -7.29 -1.30 -4.03
N GLN A 24 -8.56 -1.49 -3.67
CA GLN A 24 -9.55 -0.41 -3.66
C GLN A 24 -9.63 0.26 -2.28
N LEU A 25 -9.35 1.57 -2.24
CA LEU A 25 -9.52 2.40 -1.05
C LEU A 25 -10.80 3.22 -1.16
N SER A 26 -11.79 2.89 -0.34
CA SER A 26 -13.04 3.65 -0.25
C SER A 26 -12.85 4.87 0.65
N ILE A 27 -13.09 6.06 0.11
CA ILE A 27 -13.04 7.31 0.87
C ILE A 27 -14.42 7.58 1.48
N PRO A 28 -14.54 7.69 2.82
CA PRO A 28 -15.81 8.04 3.44
C PRO A 28 -16.28 9.45 3.03
N PRO A 29 -17.60 9.67 2.88
CA PRO A 29 -18.15 10.94 2.37
C PRO A 29 -17.95 12.13 3.32
N HIS A 30 -17.61 11.87 4.59
CA HIS A 30 -17.33 12.90 5.59
C HIS A 30 -15.85 13.31 5.65
N VAL A 31 -15.00 12.72 4.81
CA VAL A 31 -13.58 13.12 4.73
C VAL A 31 -13.50 14.53 4.15
N PRO A 32 -12.92 15.49 4.87
CA PRO A 32 -12.81 16.87 4.37
C PRO A 32 -11.97 16.95 3.09
N PRO A 33 -12.28 17.89 2.17
CA PRO A 33 -11.39 18.21 1.05
C PRO A 33 -10.00 18.61 1.56
N GLY A 34 -8.97 18.25 0.80
CA GLY A 34 -7.59 18.52 1.18
C GLY A 34 -6.57 17.65 0.48
N THR A 35 -5.31 17.80 0.85
CA THR A 35 -4.22 16.95 0.36
C THR A 35 -3.90 15.88 1.39
N TYR A 36 -4.03 14.62 0.98
CA TYR A 36 -3.74 13.45 1.78
C TYR A 36 -2.52 12.73 1.25
N ARG A 37 -1.76 12.08 2.14
CA ARG A 37 -0.64 11.22 1.76
C ARG A 37 -1.15 9.79 1.62
N LEU A 38 -0.96 9.20 0.45
CA LEU A 38 -1.08 7.76 0.27
C LEU A 38 0.26 7.13 0.67
N VAL A 39 0.20 6.21 1.62
CA VAL A 39 1.38 5.55 2.20
C VAL A 39 1.25 4.04 2.14
N VAL A 40 2.38 3.34 2.06
CA VAL A 40 2.48 1.89 2.20
C VAL A 40 3.39 1.56 3.39
N GLY A 41 3.12 0.45 4.07
CA GLY A 41 3.99 -0.11 5.10
C GLY A 41 4.01 -1.62 5.00
N VAL A 42 5.15 -2.21 5.35
CA VAL A 42 5.33 -3.66 5.38
C VAL A 42 5.35 -4.11 6.84
N TYR A 43 4.75 -5.26 7.09
CA TYR A 43 4.69 -5.86 8.40
C TYR A 43 5.47 -7.17 8.41
N ASP A 44 6.14 -7.44 9.51
CA ASP A 44 6.65 -8.76 9.82
C ASP A 44 5.46 -9.70 10.07
N ALA A 45 5.37 -10.77 9.28
CA ALA A 45 4.19 -11.65 9.28
C ALA A 45 4.07 -12.50 10.56
N GLU A 46 5.18 -12.79 11.25
CA GLU A 46 5.19 -13.61 12.47
C GLU A 46 4.79 -12.80 13.69
N THR A 47 5.32 -11.58 13.81
CA THR A 47 5.16 -10.72 14.97
C THR A 47 4.06 -9.67 14.79
N GLY A 48 3.63 -9.41 13.56
CA GLY A 48 2.69 -8.33 13.22
C GLY A 48 3.28 -6.92 13.39
N GLN A 49 4.58 -6.80 13.64
CA GLN A 49 5.21 -5.49 13.83
C GLN A 49 5.48 -4.81 12.49
N ARG A 50 5.29 -3.49 12.45
CA ARG A 50 5.57 -2.69 11.25
C ARG A 50 7.08 -2.51 11.10
N LEU A 51 7.59 -2.79 9.90
CA LEU A 51 9.02 -2.66 9.60
C LEU A 51 9.41 -1.18 9.50
N ARG A 52 10.60 -0.86 10.01
CA ARG A 52 11.18 0.49 9.89
C ARG A 52 12.09 0.59 8.68
N LEU A 53 11.99 1.72 8.00
CA LEU A 53 12.87 2.15 6.93
C LEU A 53 14.19 2.71 7.50
N PRO A 54 15.26 2.83 6.68
CA PRO A 54 16.54 3.37 7.14
C PRO A 54 16.48 4.78 7.72
N ASP A 55 15.50 5.58 7.30
CA ASP A 55 15.26 6.93 7.83
C ASP A 55 14.51 6.94 9.18
N GLY A 56 14.16 5.76 9.71
CA GLY A 56 13.45 5.59 10.96
C GLY A 56 11.93 5.67 10.87
N SER A 57 11.37 6.03 9.70
CA SER A 57 9.92 5.92 9.46
C SER A 57 9.49 4.46 9.34
N ASP A 58 8.20 4.17 9.47
CA ASP A 58 7.64 2.82 9.28
C ASP A 58 6.72 2.74 8.04
N MET A 59 6.76 3.78 7.21
CA MET A 59 5.89 3.93 6.06
C MET A 59 6.57 4.72 4.94
N LEU A 60 6.34 4.31 3.70
CA LEU A 60 6.76 5.02 2.50
C LEU A 60 5.57 5.81 1.94
N VAL A 61 5.79 7.07 1.59
CA VAL A 61 4.80 7.86 0.82
C VAL A 61 4.92 7.48 -0.65
N ILE A 62 3.81 7.06 -1.25
CA ILE A 62 3.78 6.69 -2.67
C ILE A 62 3.06 7.74 -3.53
N ALA A 63 2.18 8.55 -2.94
CA ALA A 63 1.54 9.67 -3.63
C ALA A 63 0.99 10.72 -2.65
N HIS A 64 0.77 11.93 -3.16
CA HIS A 64 -0.12 12.92 -2.54
C HIS A 64 -1.40 12.98 -3.38
N VAL A 65 -2.54 12.77 -2.74
CA VAL A 65 -3.87 12.75 -3.38
C VAL A 65 -4.64 13.98 -2.94
N ARG A 66 -5.20 14.72 -3.90
CA ARG A 66 -6.11 15.83 -3.62
C ARG A 66 -7.54 15.33 -3.65
N LEU A 67 -8.24 15.52 -2.54
CA LEU A 67 -9.68 15.35 -2.46
C LEU A 67 -10.33 16.72 -2.61
N GLU A 68 -11.25 16.81 -3.56
CA GLU A 68 -12.03 18.02 -3.83
C GLU A 68 -13.46 17.80 -3.33
N THR A 69 -14.18 18.89 -3.06
CA THR A 69 -15.64 18.77 -2.92
C THR A 69 -16.21 18.25 -4.24
N PRO A 70 -17.20 17.35 -4.21
CA PRO A 70 -17.91 16.90 -5.40
C PRO A 70 -18.42 18.06 -6.27
#